data_AF-A0A429G262-F1
#
_entry.id   AF-A0A429G262-F1
#
_cell.length_a   1.000
_cell.length_b   1.000
_cell.length_c   1.000
_cell.angle_alpha   90.00
_cell.angle_beta   90.00
_cell.angle_gamma   90.00
#
_symmetry.space_group_name_H-M   'P 1'
#
loop_
_entity.id
_entity.type
_entity.pdbx_description
1 polymer ?
#
loop_
_entity_poly.entity_id
_entity_poly.type
_entity_poly.pdbx_seq_one_letter_code
_entity_poly.pdbx_strand_id
1 'polypeptide(L)'
;MEERLREEMRRIIRVKDPDEIMKTIKDKASDPNVKIEFGAGKLLTVKDVIEVTHPMIDKHIDYGNITKNLNSGRIKEILKQIVILKDAYDRNSLENLMNLANDLIEEVKDIVIERTLVKRILEATGDLRPIVMPASVGRSEIPNIYLVGENYNEEDRILLAYKLLSSIPVGQNISIFFEGDFHDYLKSLLRRKLDKTMLSSGDINSSRWELSQPYVTLARLLVWLRNQLWEDILRDNAVELMKASSGIIYFGSSVQIFPQLSRFVEIWLEKERNKTILESMLDSIKKFSDNSHRIGKKAVEGEIELLYDKLNFLMMRLIEGSLEWESLRRILDSMLDMAERLRKQGNDVRFSLHFISQLLEADTRGSSEHTP
;
A
#
# COMPACT_ATOMS: atom_id res chain seq x y z
N MET A 1 23.98 -2.69 -4.43
CA MET A 1 22.50 -2.65 -4.48
C MET A 1 21.91 -3.40 -3.29
N GLU A 2 22.42 -4.58 -2.95
CA GLU A 2 21.99 -5.34 -1.77
C GLU A 2 22.01 -4.52 -0.46
N GLU A 3 23.06 -3.74 -0.17
CA GLU A 3 23.08 -2.91 1.05
C GLU A 3 21.94 -1.87 1.06
N ARG A 4 21.60 -1.27 -0.08
CA ARG A 4 20.45 -0.37 -0.18
C ARG A 4 19.13 -1.09 0.12
N LEU A 5 19.01 -2.35 -0.29
CA LEU A 5 17.87 -3.20 0.01
C LEU A 5 17.75 -3.47 1.51
N ARG A 6 18.88 -3.76 2.17
CA ARG A 6 18.99 -3.92 3.63
C ARG A 6 18.62 -2.63 4.36
N GLU A 7 19.11 -1.49 3.90
CA GLU A 7 18.76 -0.18 4.44
C GLU A 7 17.26 0.13 4.31
N GLU A 8 16.64 -0.11 3.15
CA GLU A 8 15.20 0.10 2.99
C GLU A 8 14.38 -0.86 3.87
N MET A 9 14.78 -2.13 3.99
CA MET A 9 14.15 -3.06 4.94
C MET A 9 14.28 -2.58 6.39
N ARG A 10 15.45 -2.10 6.80
CA ARG A 10 15.67 -1.53 8.15
C ARG A 10 14.78 -0.31 8.39
N ARG A 11 14.52 0.51 7.36
CA ARG A 11 13.65 1.70 7.46
C ARG A 11 12.18 1.33 7.68
N ILE A 12 11.71 0.25 7.08
CA ILE A 12 10.30 -0.15 7.19
C ILE A 12 10.02 -1.02 8.42
N ILE A 13 11.04 -1.65 9.02
CA ILE A 13 10.93 -2.39 10.28
C ILE A 13 11.13 -1.44 11.46
N ARG A 14 10.07 -1.21 12.22
CA ARG A 14 10.13 -0.55 13.53
C ARG A 14 10.29 -1.59 14.62
N VAL A 15 11.16 -1.28 15.57
CA VAL A 15 11.33 -2.07 16.79
C VAL A 15 10.36 -1.54 17.84
N LYS A 16 9.78 -2.44 18.63
CA LYS A 16 8.97 -2.03 19.79
C LYS A 16 9.86 -1.61 20.94
N ASP A 17 9.30 -0.81 21.83
CA ASP A 17 9.99 -0.36 23.04
C ASP A 17 10.43 -1.59 23.87
N PRO A 18 11.72 -1.70 24.24
CA PRO A 18 12.20 -2.75 25.14
C PRO A 18 11.32 -2.92 26.38
N ASP A 19 10.79 -1.84 26.94
CA ASP A 19 9.93 -1.90 28.14
C ASP A 19 8.61 -2.62 27.87
N GLU A 20 7.99 -2.42 26.68
CA GLU A 20 6.77 -3.13 26.27
C GLU A 20 7.03 -4.63 26.07
N ILE A 21 8.18 -4.98 25.49
CA ILE A 21 8.61 -6.37 25.29
C ILE A 21 8.82 -7.03 26.65
N MET A 22 9.53 -6.35 27.55
CA MET A 22 9.80 -6.84 28.90
C MET A 22 8.53 -7.05 29.71
N LYS A 23 7.57 -6.12 29.61
CA LYS A 23 6.24 -6.28 30.21
C LYS A 23 5.53 -7.53 29.69
N THR A 24 5.53 -7.73 28.36
CA THR A 24 4.92 -8.91 27.73
C THR A 24 5.57 -10.21 28.21
N ILE A 25 6.90 -10.23 28.33
CA ILE A 25 7.64 -11.38 28.86
C ILE A 25 7.26 -11.65 30.32
N LYS A 26 7.21 -10.62 31.18
CA LYS A 26 6.84 -10.77 32.60
C LYS A 26 5.43 -11.33 32.76
N ASP A 27 4.48 -10.79 32.02
CA ASP A 27 3.07 -11.21 32.07
C ASP A 27 2.93 -12.68 31.65
N LYS A 28 3.53 -13.07 30.51
CA LYS A 28 3.41 -14.43 29.98
C LYS A 28 4.27 -15.47 30.72
N ALA A 29 5.47 -15.10 31.17
CA ALA A 29 6.36 -16.00 31.91
C ALA A 29 5.87 -16.29 33.34
N SER A 30 4.76 -15.69 33.76
CA SER A 30 4.09 -16.01 35.03
C SER A 30 3.19 -17.25 34.91
N ASP A 31 2.82 -17.67 33.71
CA ASP A 31 2.12 -18.93 33.45
C ASP A 31 3.14 -20.08 33.24
N PRO A 32 3.16 -21.10 34.13
CA PRO A 32 4.11 -22.21 34.02
C PRO A 32 3.90 -23.09 32.77
N ASN A 33 2.76 -22.96 32.08
CA ASN A 33 2.47 -23.71 30.85
C ASN A 33 3.05 -23.05 29.59
N VAL A 34 3.50 -21.79 29.68
CA VAL A 34 4.06 -21.05 28.55
C VAL A 34 5.49 -21.52 28.28
N LYS A 35 5.75 -21.95 27.04
CA LYS A 35 7.12 -22.29 26.61
C LYS A 35 7.92 -21.02 26.28
N ILE A 36 9.19 -21.00 26.71
CA ILE A 36 10.18 -19.94 26.44
C ILE A 36 10.66 -20.04 24.99
N GLU A 37 9.78 -19.67 24.07
CA GLU A 37 9.94 -19.79 22.62
C GLU A 37 9.15 -18.67 21.92
N PHE A 38 9.47 -18.43 20.65
CA PHE A 38 8.65 -17.66 19.73
C PHE A 38 7.50 -18.51 19.16
N GLY A 39 6.31 -17.93 19.04
CA GLY A 39 5.15 -18.52 18.36
C GLY A 39 3.81 -18.16 18.99
N ALA A 40 2.72 -18.51 18.30
CA ALA A 40 1.37 -18.32 18.83
C ALA A 40 1.18 -19.11 20.14
N GLY A 41 0.71 -18.45 21.19
CA GLY A 41 0.59 -19.03 22.53
C GLY A 41 1.92 -19.35 23.21
N LYS A 42 3.03 -18.76 22.75
CA LYS A 42 4.36 -18.85 23.38
C LYS A 42 4.72 -17.54 24.06
N LEU A 43 5.93 -17.48 24.61
CA LEU A 43 6.45 -16.31 25.32
C LEU A 43 6.39 -15.04 24.48
N LEU A 44 6.84 -15.09 23.22
CA LEU A 44 6.75 -13.96 22.30
C LEU A 44 6.29 -14.40 20.92
N THR A 45 5.77 -13.47 20.14
CA THR A 45 5.67 -13.59 18.68
C THR A 45 6.63 -12.60 18.03
N VAL A 46 6.96 -12.79 16.75
CA VAL A 46 7.76 -11.80 16.00
C VAL A 46 7.10 -10.42 16.04
N LYS A 47 5.76 -10.38 15.97
CA LYS A 47 4.96 -9.16 16.06
C LYS A 47 4.93 -8.53 17.45
N ASP A 48 5.38 -9.25 18.48
CA ASP A 48 5.56 -8.71 19.83
C ASP A 48 6.89 -7.94 19.94
N VAL A 49 7.81 -8.09 18.98
CA VAL A 49 9.16 -7.47 18.99
C VAL A 49 9.31 -6.41 17.90
N ILE A 50 8.78 -6.67 16.71
CA ILE A 50 8.89 -5.76 15.57
C ILE A 50 7.52 -5.46 14.93
N GLU A 51 7.43 -4.32 14.28
CA GLU A 51 6.32 -3.88 13.44
C GLU A 51 6.84 -3.54 12.03
N VAL A 52 6.14 -3.98 10.99
CA VAL A 52 6.49 -3.65 9.61
C VAL A 52 5.52 -2.61 9.07
N THR A 53 6.04 -1.41 8.87
CA THR A 53 5.25 -0.22 8.52
C THR A 53 4.74 -0.22 7.09
N HIS A 54 5.30 -1.04 6.21
CA HIS A 54 4.87 -1.17 4.83
C HIS A 54 3.87 -2.33 4.71
N PRO A 55 2.55 -2.08 4.56
CA PRO A 55 1.51 -3.11 4.67
C PRO A 55 1.63 -4.23 3.64
N MET A 56 2.05 -3.91 2.42
CA MET A 56 2.32 -4.96 1.44
C MET A 56 3.45 -5.87 1.91
N ILE A 57 4.59 -5.32 2.36
CA ILE A 57 5.71 -6.13 2.85
C ILE A 57 5.34 -6.95 4.08
N ASP A 58 4.55 -6.40 5.02
CA ASP A 58 4.07 -7.15 6.20
C ASP A 58 3.38 -8.46 5.80
N LYS A 59 2.57 -8.44 4.73
CA LYS A 59 1.92 -9.64 4.17
C LYS A 59 2.88 -10.61 3.47
N HIS A 60 4.04 -10.12 3.04
CA HIS A 60 5.08 -10.91 2.37
C HIS A 60 6.10 -11.51 3.35
N ILE A 61 6.00 -11.20 4.64
CA ILE A 61 6.88 -11.78 5.65
C ILE A 61 6.37 -13.16 6.06
N ASP A 62 7.23 -14.17 5.94
CA ASP A 62 6.95 -15.53 6.40
C ASP A 62 7.22 -15.66 7.90
N TYR A 63 6.30 -15.10 8.70
CA TYR A 63 6.39 -15.14 10.15
C TYR A 63 6.51 -16.57 10.69
N GLY A 64 5.90 -17.56 10.03
CA GLY A 64 5.93 -18.96 10.45
C GLY A 64 7.34 -19.53 10.33
N ASN A 65 7.98 -19.41 9.17
CA ASN A 65 9.35 -19.89 8.99
C ASN A 65 10.37 -19.05 9.74
N ILE A 66 10.18 -17.73 9.87
CA ILE A 66 11.02 -16.88 10.73
C ILE A 66 10.98 -17.38 12.17
N THR A 67 9.78 -17.59 12.72
CA THR A 67 9.58 -18.12 14.08
C THR A 67 10.35 -19.43 14.33
N LYS A 68 10.37 -20.35 13.36
CA LYS A 68 11.13 -21.61 13.48
C LYS A 68 12.64 -21.36 13.68
N ASN A 69 13.22 -20.34 13.02
CA ASN A 69 14.65 -20.04 13.17
C ASN A 69 14.94 -19.32 14.48
N LEU A 70 14.05 -18.41 14.92
CA LEU A 70 14.19 -17.70 16.19
C LEU A 70 14.20 -18.65 17.40
N ASN A 71 13.61 -19.85 17.25
CA ASN A 71 13.60 -20.89 18.28
C ASN A 71 14.90 -21.73 18.37
N SER A 72 15.97 -21.31 17.71
CA SER A 72 17.25 -22.02 17.68
C SER A 72 18.42 -21.09 18.05
N GLY A 73 19.52 -21.67 18.57
CA GLY A 73 20.77 -20.96 18.81
C GLY A 73 20.70 -19.86 19.88
N ARG A 74 21.32 -18.71 19.58
CA ARG A 74 21.56 -17.59 20.52
C ARG A 74 20.27 -16.98 21.09
N ILE A 75 19.23 -16.79 20.27
CA ILE A 75 17.99 -16.13 20.71
C ILE A 75 17.28 -16.91 21.80
N LYS A 76 17.25 -18.25 21.70
CA LYS A 76 16.67 -19.09 22.75
C LYS A 76 17.39 -18.90 24.08
N GLU A 77 18.71 -18.70 24.02
CA GLU A 77 19.53 -18.46 25.21
C GLU A 77 19.31 -17.08 25.79
N ILE A 78 19.19 -16.04 24.94
CA ILE A 78 18.81 -14.68 25.37
C ILE A 78 17.44 -14.71 26.08
N LEU A 79 16.43 -15.37 25.50
CA LEU A 79 15.10 -15.48 26.12
C LEU A 79 15.14 -16.16 27.49
N LYS A 80 15.91 -17.24 27.65
CA LYS A 80 16.07 -17.90 28.95
C LYS A 80 16.71 -16.96 29.97
N GLN A 81 17.76 -16.23 29.58
CA GLN A 81 18.44 -15.29 30.47
C GLN A 81 17.50 -14.15 30.91
N ILE A 82 16.71 -13.60 29.98
CA ILE A 82 15.71 -12.59 30.30
C ILE A 82 14.68 -13.14 31.30
N VAL A 83 14.19 -14.38 31.10
CA VAL A 83 13.23 -15.00 32.02
C VAL A 83 13.83 -15.25 33.41
N ILE A 84 15.11 -15.63 33.50
CA ILE A 84 15.81 -15.82 34.77
C ILE A 84 15.96 -14.47 35.52
N LEU A 85 16.26 -13.40 34.79
CA LEU A 85 16.50 -12.07 35.36
C LEU A 85 15.24 -11.22 35.53
N LYS A 86 14.06 -11.72 35.13
CA LYS A 86 12.82 -10.92 35.04
C LYS A 86 12.40 -10.26 36.36
N ASP A 87 12.71 -10.91 37.49
CA ASP A 87 12.35 -10.49 38.84
C ASP A 87 13.53 -9.86 39.60
N ALA A 88 14.64 -9.57 38.91
CA ALA A 88 15.78 -8.92 39.52
C ALA A 88 15.54 -7.42 39.72
N TYR A 89 15.98 -6.90 40.88
CA TYR A 89 15.77 -5.49 41.27
C TYR A 89 17.08 -4.72 41.49
N ASP A 90 18.24 -5.39 41.43
CA ASP A 90 19.52 -4.72 41.53
C ASP A 90 19.89 -4.02 40.21
N ARG A 91 20.62 -2.92 40.34
CA ARG A 91 20.97 -2.04 39.21
C ARG A 91 21.71 -2.78 38.09
N ASN A 92 22.61 -3.70 38.44
CA ASN A 92 23.41 -4.43 37.45
C ASN A 92 22.54 -5.43 36.67
N SER A 93 21.61 -6.11 37.35
CA SER A 93 20.67 -7.02 36.69
C SER A 93 19.68 -6.28 35.80
N LEU A 94 19.22 -5.09 36.18
CA LEU A 94 18.37 -4.26 35.33
C LEU A 94 19.10 -3.79 34.07
N GLU A 95 20.36 -3.36 34.21
CA GLU A 95 21.19 -2.99 33.06
C GLU A 95 21.44 -4.18 32.12
N ASN A 96 21.76 -5.35 32.69
CA ASN A 96 21.93 -6.58 31.92
C ASN A 96 20.64 -6.99 31.20
N LEU A 97 19.48 -6.84 31.83
CA LEU A 97 18.19 -7.16 31.25
C LEU A 97 17.85 -6.23 30.08
N MET A 98 18.15 -4.93 30.19
CA MET A 98 18.00 -3.98 29.08
C MET A 98 18.93 -4.31 27.91
N ASN A 99 20.19 -4.68 28.20
CA ASN A 99 21.14 -5.11 27.17
C ASN A 99 20.64 -6.38 26.45
N LEU A 100 20.13 -7.36 27.20
CA LEU A 100 19.56 -8.58 26.61
C LEU A 100 18.30 -8.30 25.79
N ALA A 101 17.45 -7.37 26.21
CA ALA A 101 16.27 -6.96 25.45
C ALA A 101 16.68 -6.28 24.13
N ASN A 102 17.68 -5.39 24.16
CA ASN A 102 18.22 -4.76 22.96
C ASN A 102 18.87 -5.79 22.02
N ASP A 103 19.67 -6.70 22.55
CA ASP A 103 20.27 -7.80 21.77
C ASP A 103 19.18 -8.68 21.13
N LEU A 104 18.11 -9.01 21.87
CA LEU A 104 16.96 -9.76 21.34
C LEU A 104 16.30 -9.03 20.17
N ILE A 105 16.08 -7.73 20.31
CA ILE A 105 15.45 -6.89 19.29
C ILE A 105 16.28 -6.88 18.01
N GLU A 106 17.58 -6.59 18.11
CA GLU A 106 18.46 -6.50 16.95
C GLU A 106 18.62 -7.86 16.26
N GLU A 107 18.77 -8.95 17.01
CA GLU A 107 18.87 -10.31 16.45
C GLU A 107 17.57 -10.73 15.72
N VAL A 108 16.39 -10.43 16.29
CA VAL A 108 15.10 -10.68 15.63
C VAL A 108 14.98 -9.87 14.35
N LYS A 109 15.37 -8.59 14.39
CA LYS A 109 15.33 -7.69 13.24
C LYS A 109 16.25 -8.17 12.13
N ASP A 110 17.49 -8.52 12.45
CA ASP A 110 18.47 -9.03 11.47
C ASP A 110 17.99 -10.33 10.83
N ILE A 111 17.42 -11.27 11.61
CA ILE A 111 16.87 -12.51 11.05
C ILE A 111 15.68 -12.24 10.14
N VAL A 112 14.80 -11.29 10.49
CA VAL A 112 13.68 -10.91 9.63
C VAL A 112 14.18 -10.31 8.32
N ILE A 113 15.18 -9.42 8.37
CA ILE A 113 15.79 -8.82 7.18
C ILE A 113 16.44 -9.89 6.32
N GLU A 114 17.35 -10.69 6.89
CA GLU A 114 18.05 -11.77 6.21
C GLU A 114 17.09 -12.75 5.54
N ARG A 115 16.08 -13.23 6.28
CA ARG A 115 15.13 -14.21 5.72
C ARG A 115 14.19 -13.62 4.69
N THR A 116 13.84 -12.36 4.81
CA THR A 116 12.99 -11.69 3.81
C THR A 116 13.79 -11.36 2.56
N LEU A 117 15.02 -10.85 2.69
CA LEU A 117 15.85 -10.44 1.56
C LEU A 117 16.56 -11.61 0.90
N VAL A 118 17.35 -12.38 1.64
CA VAL A 118 18.19 -13.43 1.07
C VAL A 118 17.32 -14.54 0.50
N LYS A 119 16.37 -15.09 1.28
CA LYS A 119 15.61 -16.25 0.82
C LYS A 119 14.56 -15.96 -0.23
N ARG A 120 13.98 -14.75 -0.23
CA ARG A 120 12.90 -14.43 -1.18
C ARG A 120 13.36 -13.65 -2.39
N ILE A 121 14.45 -12.88 -2.30
CA ILE A 121 14.87 -12.00 -3.40
C ILE A 121 16.16 -12.53 -4.04
N LEU A 122 17.20 -12.82 -3.24
CA LEU A 122 18.50 -13.24 -3.77
C LEU A 122 18.50 -14.72 -4.20
N GLU A 123 18.04 -15.62 -3.34
CA GLU A 123 18.00 -17.07 -3.57
C GLU A 123 16.81 -17.52 -4.45
N ALA A 124 15.94 -16.59 -4.87
CA ALA A 124 14.82 -16.92 -5.75
C ALA A 124 15.32 -17.25 -7.16
N THR A 125 15.00 -18.46 -7.65
CA THR A 125 15.41 -18.92 -8.98
C THR A 125 14.41 -18.46 -10.06
N GLY A 126 14.82 -17.50 -10.89
CA GLY A 126 14.19 -17.16 -12.19
C GLY A 126 12.78 -16.56 -12.14
N ASP A 127 12.23 -16.32 -10.94
CA ASP A 127 10.83 -15.98 -10.73
C ASP A 127 10.68 -14.75 -9.83
N LEU A 128 9.78 -13.85 -10.20
CA LEU A 128 9.46 -12.61 -9.47
C LEU A 128 8.34 -12.79 -8.44
N ARG A 129 7.57 -13.88 -8.51
CA ARG A 129 6.50 -14.20 -7.55
C ARG A 129 6.94 -14.10 -6.09
N PRO A 130 8.13 -14.55 -5.68
CA PRO A 130 8.60 -14.38 -4.29
C PRO A 130 8.66 -12.92 -3.81
N ILE A 131 8.76 -11.95 -4.71
CA ILE A 131 8.83 -10.52 -4.41
C ILE A 131 7.42 -9.92 -4.24
N VAL A 132 6.45 -10.39 -5.03
CA VAL A 132 5.11 -9.78 -5.18
C VAL A 132 3.96 -10.62 -4.61
N MET A 133 4.23 -11.84 -4.13
CA MET A 133 3.23 -12.71 -3.51
C MET A 133 3.31 -12.73 -1.98
N PRO A 134 2.17 -12.66 -1.27
CA PRO A 134 2.12 -12.92 0.17
C PRO A 134 2.78 -14.26 0.53
N ALA A 135 3.45 -14.30 1.68
CA ALA A 135 4.17 -15.51 2.13
C ALA A 135 3.28 -16.72 2.38
N SER A 136 2.00 -16.47 2.68
CA SER A 136 1.02 -17.48 3.02
C SER A 136 0.42 -18.21 1.81
N VAL A 137 0.76 -17.81 0.58
CA VAL A 137 0.18 -18.35 -0.65
C VAL A 137 1.19 -19.24 -1.35
N GLY A 138 0.78 -20.45 -1.73
CA GLY A 138 1.64 -21.41 -2.43
C GLY A 138 2.01 -20.91 -3.84
N ARG A 139 3.23 -21.20 -4.31
CA ARG A 139 3.68 -20.82 -5.67
C ARG A 139 2.76 -21.36 -6.78
N SER A 140 2.06 -22.48 -6.53
CA SER A 140 1.10 -23.09 -7.45
C SER A 140 -0.27 -22.40 -7.47
N GLU A 141 -0.56 -21.54 -6.50
CA GLU A 141 -1.87 -20.91 -6.32
C GLU A 141 -1.99 -19.58 -7.07
N ILE A 142 -0.88 -19.02 -7.56
CA ILE A 142 -0.86 -17.78 -8.32
C ILE A 142 -0.18 -18.03 -9.68
N PRO A 143 -0.88 -17.76 -10.80
CA PRO A 143 -0.28 -17.82 -12.13
C PRO A 143 0.93 -16.90 -12.16
N ASN A 144 2.01 -17.30 -12.84
CA ASN A 144 3.10 -16.37 -13.12
C ASN A 144 2.50 -15.20 -13.92
N ILE A 145 2.42 -14.01 -13.30
CA ILE A 145 1.86 -12.80 -13.91
C ILE A 145 2.79 -12.24 -15.01
N TYR A 146 4.02 -12.73 -15.09
CA TYR A 146 4.98 -12.43 -16.14
C TYR A 146 4.91 -13.49 -17.24
N LEU A 147 5.22 -13.10 -18.48
CA LEU A 147 5.05 -13.96 -19.65
C LEU A 147 5.74 -15.31 -19.42
N VAL A 148 5.00 -16.40 -19.66
CA VAL A 148 5.53 -17.76 -19.51
C VAL A 148 6.79 -17.89 -20.37
N GLY A 149 7.95 -18.08 -19.73
CA GLY A 149 9.26 -18.18 -20.39
C GLY A 149 10.22 -17.00 -20.14
N GLU A 150 9.79 -15.94 -19.46
CA GLU A 150 10.69 -14.88 -19.00
C GLU A 150 11.53 -15.35 -17.81
N ASN A 151 12.87 -15.22 -17.93
CA ASN A 151 13.80 -15.45 -16.85
C ASN A 151 14.38 -14.10 -16.41
N TYR A 152 14.20 -13.78 -15.13
CA TYR A 152 14.75 -12.57 -14.54
C TYR A 152 16.11 -12.86 -13.93
N ASN A 153 17.11 -12.05 -14.25
CA ASN A 153 18.42 -12.17 -13.64
C ASN A 153 18.36 -11.64 -12.18
N GLU A 154 19.46 -11.80 -11.44
CA GLU A 154 19.51 -11.35 -10.04
C GLU A 154 19.36 -9.83 -9.90
N GLU A 155 19.95 -9.05 -10.81
CA GLU A 155 19.89 -7.59 -10.78
C GLU A 155 18.46 -7.07 -10.96
N ASP A 156 17.70 -7.66 -11.89
CA ASP A 156 16.29 -7.34 -12.14
C ASP A 156 15.44 -7.61 -10.88
N ARG A 157 15.68 -8.75 -10.22
CA ARG A 157 15.00 -9.12 -8.97
C ARG A 157 15.31 -8.14 -7.85
N ILE A 158 16.58 -7.79 -7.67
CA ILE A 158 16.99 -6.83 -6.65
C ILE A 158 16.37 -5.45 -6.94
N LEU A 159 16.34 -5.01 -8.19
CA LEU A 159 15.77 -3.73 -8.57
C LEU A 159 14.26 -3.68 -8.29
N LEU A 160 13.51 -4.72 -8.66
CA LEU A 160 12.07 -4.80 -8.41
C LEU A 160 11.75 -4.87 -6.92
N ALA A 161 12.52 -5.65 -6.16
CA ALA A 161 12.39 -5.68 -4.71
C ALA A 161 12.67 -4.30 -4.08
N TYR A 162 13.71 -3.60 -4.55
CA TYR A 162 14.00 -2.24 -4.12
C TYR A 162 12.85 -1.29 -4.43
N LYS A 163 12.29 -1.33 -5.65
CA LYS A 163 11.13 -0.50 -6.04
C LYS A 163 9.90 -0.78 -5.17
N LEU A 164 9.64 -2.05 -4.83
CA LEU A 164 8.55 -2.39 -3.91
C LEU A 164 8.81 -1.87 -2.49
N LEU A 165 10.00 -2.12 -1.93
CA LEU A 165 10.36 -1.66 -0.58
C LEU A 165 10.31 -0.14 -0.45
N SER A 166 10.75 0.55 -1.50
CA SER A 166 10.75 2.00 -1.57
C SER A 166 9.39 2.58 -1.99
N SER A 167 8.43 1.79 -2.45
CA SER A 167 7.12 2.30 -2.86
C SER A 167 6.36 2.97 -1.70
N ILE A 168 5.44 3.87 -2.05
CA ILE A 168 4.62 4.60 -1.09
C ILE A 168 3.32 3.82 -0.88
N PRO A 169 3.05 3.30 0.33
CA PRO A 169 1.80 2.61 0.60
C PRO A 169 0.61 3.58 0.64
N VAL A 170 -0.46 3.18 -0.02
CA VAL A 170 -1.75 3.88 -0.04
C VAL A 170 -2.82 2.88 0.40
N GLY A 171 -3.19 2.95 1.68
CA GLY A 171 -4.02 1.95 2.34
C GLY A 171 -3.27 0.64 2.59
N GLN A 172 -4.01 -0.47 2.63
CA GLN A 172 -3.49 -1.78 3.03
C GLN A 172 -3.05 -2.66 1.87
N ASN A 173 -3.52 -2.36 0.66
CA ASN A 173 -3.44 -3.28 -0.49
C ASN A 173 -2.71 -2.70 -1.70
N ILE A 174 -2.43 -1.40 -1.69
CA ILE A 174 -1.82 -0.70 -2.81
C ILE A 174 -0.54 -0.01 -2.33
N SER A 175 0.52 -0.15 -3.10
CA SER A 175 1.70 0.71 -2.98
C SER A 175 2.14 1.20 -4.35
N ILE A 176 2.60 2.46 -4.43
CA ILE A 176 2.92 3.11 -5.70
C ILE A 176 4.38 3.55 -5.67
N PHE A 177 5.14 3.10 -6.66
CA PHE A 177 6.50 3.56 -6.94
C PHE A 177 6.46 4.51 -8.14
N PHE A 178 7.10 5.66 -8.02
CA PHE A 178 7.28 6.61 -9.13
C PHE A 178 8.74 6.53 -9.58
N GLU A 179 8.99 6.58 -10.87
CA GLU A 179 10.34 6.66 -11.42
C GLU A 179 10.83 8.11 -11.36
N GLY A 180 12.13 8.29 -11.07
CA GLY A 180 12.80 9.59 -11.04
C GLY A 180 12.61 10.40 -9.75
N ASP A 181 13.07 11.65 -9.78
CA ASP A 181 13.18 12.53 -8.60
C ASP A 181 11.83 12.86 -7.95
N PHE A 182 10.73 12.71 -8.70
CA PHE A 182 9.38 12.91 -8.17
C PHE A 182 9.08 11.98 -6.97
N HIS A 183 9.62 10.76 -6.99
CA HIS A 183 9.41 9.80 -5.90
C HIS A 183 9.98 10.27 -4.57
N ASP A 184 11.23 10.75 -4.60
CA ASP A 184 11.93 11.24 -3.41
C ASP A 184 11.36 12.57 -2.94
N TYR A 185 10.95 13.42 -3.87
CA TYR A 185 10.19 14.63 -3.58
C TYR A 185 8.89 14.29 -2.82
N LEU A 186 8.11 13.33 -3.32
CA LEU A 186 6.86 12.90 -2.70
C LEU A 186 7.09 12.30 -1.30
N LYS A 187 8.08 11.42 -1.14
CA LYS A 187 8.46 10.90 0.20
C LYS A 187 8.81 12.02 1.18
N SER A 188 9.55 13.01 0.71
CA SER A 188 9.92 14.18 1.52
C SER A 188 8.71 15.01 1.91
N LEU A 189 7.77 15.21 0.97
CA LEU A 189 6.51 15.90 1.22
C LEU A 189 5.67 15.18 2.28
N LEU A 190 5.52 13.86 2.18
CA LEU A 190 4.75 13.05 3.15
C LEU A 190 5.33 13.14 4.55
N ARG A 191 6.65 13.04 4.68
CA ARG A 191 7.33 13.20 5.98
C ARG A 191 7.14 14.60 6.56
N ARG A 192 7.29 15.64 5.74
CA ARG A 192 7.20 17.04 6.19
C ARG A 192 5.78 17.48 6.56
N LYS A 193 4.78 17.11 5.74
CA LYS A 193 3.40 17.59 5.90
C LYS A 193 2.55 16.71 6.79
N LEU A 194 2.75 15.39 6.77
CA LEU A 194 1.87 14.44 7.45
C LEU A 194 2.55 13.68 8.59
N ASP A 195 3.88 13.74 8.70
CA ASP A 195 4.68 12.88 9.58
C ASP A 195 4.32 11.38 9.41
N LYS A 196 4.07 10.98 8.17
CA LYS A 196 3.64 9.63 7.80
C LYS A 196 4.48 9.06 6.68
N THR A 197 4.60 7.73 6.69
CA THR A 197 5.21 6.93 5.61
C THR A 197 4.17 6.22 4.73
N MET A 198 2.89 6.27 5.12
CA MET A 198 1.76 5.66 4.44
C MET A 198 0.59 6.66 4.38
N LEU A 199 -0.15 6.63 3.27
CA LEU A 199 -1.40 7.37 3.12
C LEU A 199 -2.59 6.47 3.45
N SER A 200 -3.51 6.97 4.27
CA SER A 200 -4.78 6.34 4.60
C SER A 200 -5.90 6.80 3.66
N SER A 201 -7.08 6.17 3.78
CA SER A 201 -8.26 6.59 3.01
C SER A 201 -8.65 8.04 3.27
N GLY A 202 -8.52 8.48 4.52
CA GLY A 202 -8.81 9.86 4.92
C GLY A 202 -7.83 10.88 4.33
N ASP A 203 -6.55 10.51 4.20
CA ASP A 203 -5.52 11.43 3.72
C ASP A 203 -5.78 11.84 2.25
N ILE A 204 -6.24 10.92 1.40
CA ILE A 204 -6.54 11.18 -0.02
C ILE A 204 -8.05 11.25 -0.36
N ASN A 205 -8.91 11.38 0.65
CA ASN A 205 -10.38 11.39 0.51
C ASN A 205 -10.95 10.19 -0.30
N SER A 206 -10.39 8.99 -0.14
CA SER A 206 -10.86 7.78 -0.80
C SER A 206 -11.79 6.94 0.10
N SER A 207 -12.56 6.05 -0.52
CA SER A 207 -13.34 4.99 0.11
C SER A 207 -12.57 3.66 0.10
N ARG A 208 -13.07 2.67 0.85
CA ARG A 208 -12.49 1.32 0.85
C ARG A 208 -12.50 0.66 -0.55
N TRP A 209 -13.49 1.01 -1.36
CA TRP A 209 -13.66 0.50 -2.72
C TRP A 209 -12.67 1.15 -3.69
N GLU A 210 -12.39 2.43 -3.53
CA GLU A 210 -11.36 3.11 -4.30
C GLU A 210 -9.98 2.54 -3.97
N LEU A 211 -9.70 2.25 -2.69
CA LEU A 211 -8.47 1.62 -2.22
C LEU A 211 -8.32 0.13 -2.60
N SER A 212 -9.31 -0.47 -3.24
CA SER A 212 -9.19 -1.77 -3.90
C SER A 212 -9.01 -1.64 -5.42
N GLN A 213 -8.89 -0.43 -5.95
CA GLN A 213 -8.75 -0.17 -7.38
C GLN A 213 -7.48 0.64 -7.67
N PRO A 214 -6.47 0.06 -8.33
CA PRO A 214 -5.13 0.64 -8.47
C PRO A 214 -5.10 2.00 -9.18
N TYR A 215 -5.74 2.13 -10.34
CA TYR A 215 -5.75 3.39 -11.10
C TYR A 215 -6.68 4.44 -10.48
N VAL A 216 -7.75 4.03 -9.80
CA VAL A 216 -8.60 4.97 -9.03
C VAL A 216 -7.84 5.53 -7.83
N THR A 217 -7.09 4.69 -7.14
CA THR A 217 -6.20 5.10 -6.04
C THR A 217 -5.10 6.03 -6.53
N LEU A 218 -4.47 5.73 -7.67
CA LEU A 218 -3.47 6.61 -8.28
C LEU A 218 -4.11 7.97 -8.65
N ALA A 219 -5.28 7.99 -9.30
CA ALA A 219 -5.96 9.24 -9.62
C ALA A 219 -6.30 10.08 -8.37
N ARG A 220 -6.80 9.44 -7.29
CA ARG A 220 -7.05 10.10 -6.01
C ARG A 220 -5.78 10.67 -5.39
N LEU A 221 -4.68 9.92 -5.42
CA LEU A 221 -3.38 10.37 -4.95
C LEU A 221 -2.91 11.60 -5.73
N LEU A 222 -3.02 11.59 -7.06
CA LEU A 222 -2.58 12.69 -7.92
C LEU A 222 -3.44 13.96 -7.73
N VAL A 223 -4.76 13.81 -7.57
CA VAL A 223 -5.66 14.94 -7.25
C VAL A 223 -5.33 15.51 -5.87
N TRP A 224 -5.12 14.65 -4.87
CA TRP A 224 -4.70 15.08 -3.54
C TRP A 224 -3.36 15.81 -3.59
N LEU A 225 -2.37 15.26 -4.29
CA LEU A 225 -1.05 15.88 -4.45
C LEU A 225 -1.15 17.25 -5.09
N ARG A 226 -1.92 17.36 -6.16
CA ARG A 226 -2.18 18.65 -6.80
C ARG A 226 -2.70 19.68 -5.78
N ASN A 227 -3.67 19.32 -4.95
CA ASN A 227 -4.18 20.22 -3.91
C ASN A 227 -3.09 20.59 -2.88
N GLN A 228 -2.17 19.67 -2.54
CA GLN A 228 -1.06 19.94 -1.62
C GLN A 228 0.07 20.78 -2.22
N LEU A 229 0.34 20.64 -3.52
CA LEU A 229 1.43 21.32 -4.24
C LEU A 229 1.08 22.76 -4.58
N TRP A 230 -0.20 23.06 -4.77
CA TRP A 230 -0.64 24.41 -5.16
C TRP A 230 -0.51 25.45 -4.04
N GLU A 231 -0.24 25.01 -2.82
CA GLU A 231 0.08 25.85 -1.67
C GLU A 231 1.61 25.99 -1.44
N ASP A 232 2.45 25.34 -2.26
CA ASP A 232 3.91 25.28 -2.08
C ASP A 232 4.64 26.28 -2.99
N ILE A 233 5.72 26.90 -2.48
CA ILE A 233 6.61 27.82 -3.21
C ILE A 233 7.31 27.10 -4.37
N LEU A 234 7.52 25.77 -4.24
CA LEU A 234 8.19 24.94 -5.25
C LEU A 234 7.23 24.26 -6.24
N ARG A 235 6.00 24.79 -6.36
CA ARG A 235 4.92 24.23 -7.19
C ARG A 235 5.37 23.85 -8.60
N ASP A 236 5.97 24.78 -9.36
CA ASP A 236 6.25 24.57 -10.78
C ASP A 236 7.26 23.43 -10.99
N ASN A 237 8.28 23.33 -10.14
CA ASN A 237 9.22 22.22 -10.16
C ASN A 237 8.55 20.89 -9.83
N ALA A 238 7.68 20.85 -8.81
CA ALA A 238 6.99 19.63 -8.41
C ALA A 238 6.01 19.13 -9.48
N VAL A 239 5.35 20.04 -10.20
CA VAL A 239 4.46 19.72 -11.32
C VAL A 239 5.24 19.14 -12.50
N GLU A 240 6.38 19.74 -12.87
CA GLU A 240 7.22 19.21 -13.95
C GLU A 240 7.82 17.84 -13.59
N LEU A 241 8.25 17.65 -12.34
CA LEU A 241 8.67 16.33 -11.84
C LEU A 241 7.52 15.30 -11.94
N MET A 242 6.30 15.69 -11.55
CA MET A 242 5.12 14.82 -11.65
C MET A 242 4.84 14.44 -13.12
N LYS A 243 4.90 15.38 -14.06
CA LYS A 243 4.69 15.16 -15.49
C LYS A 243 5.70 14.19 -16.09
N ALA A 244 6.96 14.32 -15.71
CA ALA A 244 8.04 13.46 -16.18
C ALA A 244 8.00 12.05 -15.56
N SER A 245 7.28 11.88 -14.44
CA SER A 245 7.22 10.59 -13.74
C SER A 245 6.34 9.57 -14.46
N SER A 246 6.80 8.33 -14.46
CA SER A 246 6.05 7.10 -14.74
C SER A 246 6.18 6.19 -13.53
N GLY A 247 5.63 4.97 -13.55
CA GLY A 247 5.86 4.10 -12.40
C GLY A 247 5.07 2.81 -12.35
N ILE A 248 5.04 2.24 -11.14
CA ILE A 248 4.54 0.91 -10.85
C ILE A 248 3.55 0.98 -9.69
N ILE A 249 2.40 0.34 -9.85
CA ILE A 249 1.40 0.10 -8.81
C ILE A 249 1.46 -1.37 -8.42
N TYR A 250 1.82 -1.63 -7.17
CA TYR A 250 1.74 -2.95 -6.55
C TYR A 250 0.36 -3.10 -5.92
N PHE A 251 -0.41 -4.09 -6.35
CA PHE A 251 -1.77 -4.34 -5.85
C PHE A 251 -2.00 -5.83 -5.59
N GLY A 252 -2.08 -6.22 -4.32
CA GLY A 252 -2.21 -7.63 -3.94
C GLY A 252 -1.03 -8.44 -4.48
N SER A 253 -1.31 -9.42 -5.35
CA SER A 253 -0.31 -10.23 -6.07
C SER A 253 -0.13 -9.80 -7.53
N SER A 254 -0.57 -8.60 -7.89
CA SER A 254 -0.51 -8.04 -9.24
C SER A 254 0.35 -6.79 -9.28
N VAL A 255 0.96 -6.55 -10.44
CA VAL A 255 1.78 -5.38 -10.71
C VAL A 255 1.24 -4.71 -11.96
N GLN A 256 0.97 -3.41 -11.87
CA GLN A 256 0.51 -2.59 -12.99
C GLN A 256 1.49 -1.46 -13.24
N ILE A 257 1.72 -1.12 -14.49
CA ILE A 257 2.60 -0.01 -14.89
C ILE A 257 1.72 1.14 -15.34
N PHE A 258 2.10 2.37 -15.01
CA PHE A 258 1.48 3.56 -15.59
C PHE A 258 2.50 4.35 -16.41
N PRO A 259 2.07 4.95 -17.54
CA PRO A 259 2.93 5.71 -18.42
C PRO A 259 3.37 7.03 -17.77
N GLN A 260 4.16 7.82 -18.50
CA GLN A 260 4.44 9.20 -18.09
C GLN A 260 3.14 9.98 -17.89
N LEU A 261 3.08 10.74 -16.79
CA LEU A 261 1.86 11.44 -16.38
C LEU A 261 1.65 12.78 -17.09
N SER A 262 2.54 13.20 -17.98
CA SER A 262 2.49 14.50 -18.68
C SER A 262 1.10 14.85 -19.20
N ARG A 263 0.51 13.99 -20.04
CA ARG A 263 -0.83 14.21 -20.61
C ARG A 263 -1.91 14.30 -19.54
N PHE A 264 -1.88 13.40 -18.56
CA PHE A 264 -2.87 13.39 -17.49
C PHE A 264 -2.80 14.68 -16.66
N VAL A 265 -1.59 15.11 -16.30
CA VAL A 265 -1.37 16.33 -15.51
C VAL A 265 -1.81 17.57 -16.27
N GLU A 266 -1.38 17.73 -17.52
CA GLU A 266 -1.70 18.89 -18.36
C GLU A 266 -3.21 19.03 -18.62
N ILE A 267 -3.88 17.91 -18.90
CA ILE A 267 -5.31 17.91 -19.21
C ILE A 267 -6.14 18.03 -17.92
N TRP A 268 -5.86 17.21 -16.91
CA TRP A 268 -6.76 17.01 -15.77
C TRP A 268 -6.37 17.72 -14.49
N LEU A 269 -5.09 18.00 -14.24
CA LEU A 269 -4.64 18.51 -12.94
C LEU A 269 -4.24 19.98 -12.97
N GLU A 270 -3.59 20.45 -14.04
CA GLU A 270 -3.16 21.84 -14.17
C GLU A 270 -4.36 22.79 -14.34
N LYS A 271 -5.34 22.39 -15.17
CA LYS A 271 -6.58 23.15 -15.36
C LYS A 271 -7.51 22.95 -14.16
N GLU A 272 -7.66 23.98 -13.32
CA GLU A 272 -8.54 23.95 -12.11
C GLU A 272 -9.94 23.41 -12.41
N ARG A 273 -10.52 23.82 -13.54
CA ARG A 273 -11.83 23.33 -13.98
C ARG A 273 -11.83 21.82 -14.16
N ASN A 274 -10.88 21.26 -14.91
CA ASN A 274 -10.83 19.83 -15.19
C ASN A 274 -10.53 19.02 -13.93
N LYS A 275 -9.69 19.54 -13.04
CA LYS A 275 -9.42 18.95 -11.73
C LYS A 275 -10.67 18.89 -10.87
N THR A 276 -11.46 19.98 -10.86
CA THR A 276 -12.74 20.04 -10.16
C THR A 276 -13.75 19.04 -10.73
N ILE A 277 -13.77 18.85 -12.05
CA ILE A 277 -14.63 17.86 -12.72
C ILE A 277 -14.24 16.43 -12.31
N LEU A 278 -12.95 16.10 -12.37
CA LEU A 278 -12.43 14.80 -11.99
C LEU A 278 -12.75 14.49 -10.52
N GLU A 279 -12.50 15.45 -9.62
CA GLU A 279 -12.82 15.31 -8.19
C GLU A 279 -14.33 15.14 -7.96
N SER A 280 -15.16 15.95 -8.63
CA SER A 280 -16.62 15.87 -8.58
C SER A 280 -17.15 14.51 -9.03
N MET A 281 -16.58 13.94 -10.10
CA MET A 281 -16.92 12.60 -10.58
C MET A 281 -16.59 11.54 -9.53
N LEU A 282 -15.35 11.51 -9.04
CA LEU A 282 -14.90 10.53 -8.05
C LEU A 282 -15.73 10.64 -6.77
N ASP A 283 -16.01 11.85 -6.29
CA ASP A 283 -16.83 12.08 -5.10
C ASP A 283 -18.31 11.70 -5.29
N SER A 284 -18.86 11.92 -6.48
CA SER A 284 -20.24 11.54 -6.79
C SER A 284 -20.41 10.02 -6.79
N ILE A 285 -19.47 9.29 -7.41
CA ILE A 285 -19.47 7.82 -7.44
C ILE A 285 -19.25 7.25 -6.04
N LYS A 286 -18.31 7.82 -5.27
CA LYS A 286 -18.07 7.48 -3.87
C LYS A 286 -19.33 7.64 -3.01
N LYS A 287 -19.95 8.82 -3.04
CA LYS A 287 -21.18 9.11 -2.28
C LYS A 287 -22.34 8.19 -2.67
N PHE A 288 -22.48 7.90 -3.97
CA PHE A 288 -23.49 6.95 -4.44
C PHE A 288 -23.23 5.55 -3.85
N SER A 289 -22.02 5.03 -3.98
CA SER A 289 -21.64 3.71 -3.50
C SER A 289 -21.82 3.56 -1.99
N ASP A 290 -21.40 4.57 -1.22
CA ASP A 290 -21.56 4.57 0.24
C ASP A 290 -23.05 4.58 0.65
N ASN A 291 -23.87 5.41 -0.02
CA ASN A 291 -25.31 5.46 0.24
C ASN A 291 -26.01 4.16 -0.15
N SER A 292 -25.70 3.62 -1.33
CA SER A 292 -26.23 2.34 -1.81
C SER A 292 -25.85 1.20 -0.86
N HIS A 293 -24.61 1.13 -0.40
CA HIS A 293 -24.17 0.12 0.56
C HIS A 293 -24.85 0.29 1.93
N ARG A 294 -25.04 1.51 2.41
CA ARG A 294 -25.75 1.75 3.68
C ARG A 294 -27.17 1.19 3.66
N ILE A 295 -27.82 1.25 2.50
CA ILE A 295 -29.21 0.82 2.30
C ILE A 295 -29.28 -0.68 1.98
N GLY A 296 -28.63 -1.10 0.89
CA GLY A 296 -28.67 -2.48 0.38
C GLY A 296 -27.71 -3.45 1.08
N LYS A 297 -26.74 -2.94 1.85
CA LYS A 297 -25.73 -3.72 2.58
C LYS A 297 -25.01 -4.71 1.65
N LYS A 298 -24.96 -5.99 2.03
CA LYS A 298 -24.31 -7.05 1.25
C LYS A 298 -24.97 -7.31 -0.10
N ALA A 299 -26.24 -6.96 -0.29
CA ALA A 299 -26.98 -7.24 -1.53
C ALA A 299 -26.56 -6.37 -2.73
N VAL A 300 -25.88 -5.24 -2.46
CA VAL A 300 -25.34 -4.34 -3.49
C VAL A 300 -23.81 -4.43 -3.60
N GLU A 301 -23.18 -5.25 -2.75
CA GLU A 301 -21.72 -5.24 -2.58
C GLU A 301 -20.99 -5.60 -3.87
N GLY A 302 -21.35 -6.73 -4.50
CA GLY A 302 -20.75 -7.14 -5.77
C GLY A 302 -21.05 -6.20 -6.95
N GLU A 303 -22.16 -5.46 -6.91
CA GLU A 303 -22.44 -4.45 -7.95
C GLU A 303 -21.62 -3.18 -7.76
N ILE A 304 -21.34 -2.81 -6.51
CA ILE A 304 -20.40 -1.73 -6.19
C ILE A 304 -18.99 -2.13 -6.62
N GLU A 305 -18.56 -3.36 -6.34
CA GLU A 305 -17.27 -3.88 -6.82
C GLU A 305 -17.15 -3.77 -8.35
N LEU A 306 -18.17 -4.23 -9.08
CA LEU A 306 -18.20 -4.13 -10.54
C LEU A 306 -18.21 -2.68 -11.05
N LEU A 307 -18.90 -1.77 -10.38
CA LEU A 307 -18.88 -0.33 -10.67
C LEU A 307 -17.45 0.23 -10.55
N TYR A 308 -16.73 -0.20 -9.51
CA TYR A 308 -15.37 0.23 -9.25
C TYR A 308 -14.34 -0.39 -10.21
N ASP A 309 -14.56 -1.62 -10.69
CA ASP A 309 -13.75 -2.20 -11.76
C ASP A 309 -13.87 -1.39 -13.06
N LYS A 310 -15.10 -0.96 -13.40
CA LYS A 310 -15.36 -0.08 -14.56
C LYS A 310 -14.71 1.30 -14.37
N LEU A 311 -14.81 1.87 -13.17
CA LEU A 311 -14.15 3.13 -12.84
C LEU A 311 -12.62 3.00 -12.93
N ASN A 312 -12.05 1.89 -12.48
CA ASN A 312 -10.62 1.62 -12.57
C ASN A 312 -10.14 1.60 -14.02
N PHE A 313 -10.88 0.94 -14.90
CA PHE A 313 -10.59 0.95 -16.33
C PHE A 313 -10.68 2.36 -16.93
N LEU A 314 -11.72 3.14 -16.61
CA LEU A 314 -11.81 4.54 -17.05
C LEU A 314 -10.60 5.37 -16.55
N MET A 315 -10.19 5.21 -15.29
CA MET A 315 -9.04 5.93 -14.73
C MET A 315 -7.73 5.55 -15.40
N MET A 316 -7.54 4.27 -15.72
CA MET A 316 -6.40 3.81 -16.52
C MET A 316 -6.33 4.55 -17.85
N ARG A 317 -7.44 4.61 -18.59
CA ARG A 317 -7.52 5.31 -19.88
C ARG A 317 -7.27 6.81 -19.76
N LEU A 318 -7.78 7.44 -18.69
CA LEU A 318 -7.54 8.85 -18.41
C LEU A 318 -6.05 9.12 -18.13
N ILE A 319 -5.41 8.26 -17.36
CA ILE A 319 -3.97 8.36 -17.05
C ILE A 319 -3.12 8.18 -18.33
N GLU A 320 -3.55 7.34 -19.26
CA GLU A 320 -2.98 7.22 -20.60
C GLU A 320 -3.27 8.44 -21.51
N GLY A 321 -4.07 9.40 -21.04
CA GLY A 321 -4.40 10.65 -21.73
C GLY A 321 -5.62 10.56 -22.64
N SER A 322 -6.53 9.60 -22.42
CA SER A 322 -7.73 9.43 -23.24
C SER A 322 -9.00 9.30 -22.40
N LEU A 323 -10.08 10.02 -22.77
CA LEU A 323 -11.40 9.84 -22.18
C LEU A 323 -12.19 8.81 -22.98
N GLU A 324 -12.48 7.66 -22.38
CA GLU A 324 -13.30 6.62 -23.01
C GLU A 324 -14.76 6.76 -22.60
N TRP A 325 -15.55 7.41 -23.46
CA TRP A 325 -16.98 7.68 -23.24
C TRP A 325 -17.82 6.42 -23.00
N GLU A 326 -17.47 5.30 -23.62
CA GLU A 326 -18.16 4.02 -23.42
C GLU A 326 -17.97 3.48 -21.98
N SER A 327 -16.75 3.61 -21.43
CA SER A 327 -16.48 3.24 -20.03
C SER A 327 -17.24 4.12 -19.06
N LEU A 328 -17.32 5.43 -19.33
CA LEU A 328 -18.15 6.34 -18.55
C LEU A 328 -19.62 5.94 -18.62
N ARG A 329 -20.15 5.65 -19.81
CA ARG A 329 -21.54 5.20 -19.99
C ARG A 329 -21.83 3.95 -19.15
N ARG A 330 -20.96 2.95 -19.16
CA ARG A 330 -21.14 1.70 -18.40
C ARG A 330 -21.16 1.93 -16.88
N ILE A 331 -20.42 2.91 -16.38
CA ILE A 331 -20.47 3.34 -14.98
C ILE A 331 -21.86 3.91 -14.67
N LEU A 332 -22.38 4.78 -15.54
CA LEU A 332 -23.71 5.39 -15.38
C LEU A 332 -24.82 4.36 -15.42
N ASP A 333 -24.79 3.45 -16.39
CA ASP A 333 -25.77 2.37 -16.50
C ASP A 333 -25.80 1.53 -15.22
N SER A 334 -24.62 1.22 -14.66
CA SER A 334 -24.53 0.48 -13.38
C SER A 334 -25.12 1.24 -12.21
N MET A 335 -24.90 2.57 -12.15
CA MET A 335 -25.47 3.42 -11.10
C MET A 335 -27.00 3.51 -11.24
N LEU A 336 -27.52 3.64 -12.46
CA LEU A 336 -28.94 3.71 -12.76
C LEU A 336 -29.65 2.39 -12.41
N ASP A 337 -29.09 1.26 -12.86
CA ASP A 337 -29.64 -0.07 -12.58
C ASP A 337 -29.72 -0.33 -11.08
N MET A 338 -28.65 -0.01 -10.34
CA MET A 338 -28.60 -0.17 -8.89
C MET A 338 -29.61 0.76 -8.19
N ALA A 339 -29.72 2.01 -8.62
CA ALA A 339 -30.69 2.96 -8.07
C ALA A 339 -32.14 2.52 -8.32
N GLU A 340 -32.46 2.04 -9.53
CA GLU A 340 -33.80 1.55 -9.86
C GLU A 340 -34.17 0.31 -9.03
N ARG A 341 -33.21 -0.61 -8.86
CA ARG A 341 -33.40 -1.81 -8.04
C ARG A 341 -33.67 -1.46 -6.58
N LEU A 342 -32.89 -0.56 -5.99
CA LEU A 342 -33.09 -0.11 -4.62
C LEU A 342 -34.42 0.64 -4.46
N ARG A 343 -34.82 1.44 -5.46
CA ARG A 343 -36.12 2.12 -5.49
C ARG A 343 -37.28 1.12 -5.53
N LYS A 344 -37.17 0.05 -6.31
CA LYS A 344 -38.18 -1.05 -6.32
C LYS A 344 -38.32 -1.74 -4.97
N GLN A 345 -37.28 -1.68 -4.13
CA GLN A 345 -37.30 -2.19 -2.75
C GLN A 345 -37.79 -1.15 -1.73
N GLY A 346 -38.28 0.01 -2.17
CA GLY A 346 -38.78 1.08 -1.31
C GLY A 346 -37.72 2.04 -0.79
N ASN A 347 -36.48 1.97 -1.30
CA ASN A 347 -35.38 2.83 -0.87
C ASN A 347 -35.00 3.83 -1.96
N ASP A 348 -35.03 5.13 -1.66
CA ASP A 348 -34.59 6.17 -2.59
C ASP A 348 -33.08 6.47 -2.40
N VAL A 349 -32.28 6.23 -3.45
CA VAL A 349 -30.86 6.60 -3.47
C VAL A 349 -30.68 7.79 -4.39
N ARG A 350 -30.39 8.95 -3.79
CA ARG A 350 -30.05 10.15 -4.56
C ARG A 350 -28.61 10.09 -5.02
N PHE A 351 -28.39 10.45 -6.28
CA PHE A 351 -27.08 10.68 -6.85
C PHE A 351 -27.09 11.88 -7.79
N SER A 352 -25.92 12.50 -7.95
CA SER A 352 -25.71 13.63 -8.84
C SER A 352 -24.89 13.17 -10.04
N LEU A 353 -25.38 13.48 -11.24
CA LEU A 353 -24.69 13.27 -12.50
C LEU A 353 -24.15 14.60 -13.08
N HIS A 354 -24.09 15.66 -12.27
CA HIS A 354 -23.66 16.98 -12.73
C HIS A 354 -22.25 16.98 -13.33
N PHE A 355 -21.37 16.08 -12.87
CA PHE A 355 -20.04 15.94 -13.45
C PHE A 355 -20.07 15.54 -14.94
N ILE A 356 -21.12 14.85 -15.44
CA ILE A 356 -21.23 14.48 -16.85
C ILE A 356 -21.41 15.71 -17.73
N SER A 357 -22.31 16.64 -17.36
CA SER A 357 -22.48 17.87 -18.14
C SER A 357 -21.18 18.66 -18.17
N GLN A 358 -20.43 18.66 -17.06
CA GLN A 358 -19.14 19.34 -17.02
C GLN A 358 -18.07 18.63 -17.87
N LEU A 359 -18.05 17.29 -17.90
CA LEU A 359 -17.16 16.50 -18.77
C LEU A 359 -17.43 16.77 -20.25
N LEU A 360 -18.71 16.79 -20.66
CA LEU A 360 -19.11 17.08 -22.04
C LEU A 360 -18.68 18.48 -22.49
N GLU A 361 -18.83 19.48 -21.61
CA GLU A 361 -18.36 20.84 -21.88
C GLU A 361 -16.83 20.95 -21.95
N ALA A 362 -16.09 20.13 -21.20
CA ALA A 362 -14.63 20.13 -21.23
C ALA A 362 -14.09 19.51 -22.53
N ASP A 363 -14.69 18.42 -23.00
CA ASP A 363 -14.29 17.70 -24.22
C ASP A 363 -14.59 18.50 -25.50
N THR A 364 -15.77 19.12 -25.56
CA THR A 364 -16.20 19.95 -26.70
C THR A 364 -15.33 21.20 -26.89
N ARG A 365 -14.79 21.77 -25.80
CA ARG A 365 -13.90 22.94 -25.86
C ARG A 365 -12.44 22.57 -26.09
N GLY A 366 -11.97 21.44 -25.54
CA GLY A 366 -10.63 20.92 -25.82
C GLY A 366 -10.43 20.63 -27.32
N SER A 367 -11.49 20.19 -28.00
CA SER A 367 -11.50 19.97 -29.45
C SER A 367 -11.36 21.27 -30.27
N SER A 368 -11.76 22.43 -29.74
CA SER A 368 -11.64 23.73 -30.43
C SER A 368 -10.28 24.41 -30.26
N GLU A 369 -9.51 24.05 -29.23
CA GLU A 369 -8.15 24.59 -28.99
C GLU A 369 -7.05 23.73 -29.65
N HIS A 370 -7.38 22.63 -30.32
CA HIS A 370 -6.44 21.69 -30.95
C HIS A 370 -6.67 21.49 -32.46
N THR A 371 -7.41 22.38 -33.10
CA THR A 371 -7.43 22.48 -34.58
C THR A 371 -6.24 23.35 -35.01
N PRO A 372 -5.29 22.82 -35.82
CA PRO A 372 -4.11 23.56 -36.27
C PRO A 372 -4.42 24.80 -37.11
#